data_AF-A0A2A2LYG4-F1
#
_entry.id   AF-A0A2A2LYG4-F1
#
_cell.length_a   1.000
_cell.length_b   1.000
_cell.length_c   1.000
_cell.angle_alpha   90.00
_cell.angle_beta   90.00
_cell.angle_gamma   90.00
#
_symmetry.space_group_name_H-M   'P 1'
#
loop_
_entity.id
_entity.type
_entity.pdbx_description
1 polymer ?
#
loop_
_entity_poly.entity_id
_entity_poly.type
_entity_poly.pdbx_seq_one_letter_code
_entity_poly.pdbx_strand_id
1 'polypeptide(L)'
;MQLNIAKSKKEEIVMALDVLEYPQELESIVKNVCKNQVLCESMDTMTEITNKFKLTAVTAKGAVSRTGGHMAGGHDSRTPLFNLLANYKDLVQQETQIQEEIKQIEGELRNMGGAKARFAELQRKKEVLEMELNAIEDRKKNSRPAQLQSDIDTYNQEMADLNKEVQELTPKIDELNAKIADASKQQKNLKAYQADQKKKLQKELKECQDRMKANKDKTDKLKRDLENKEQEIVNLRDQITAQEGEINGLNDAIENRKKTIEEKIKAVTEKQAEVDELEKKLADLRRACKEKDEKLKKMQKETDAKRKERQEKQTALQDMTKRQQRCVEDAEKYKKEADKLYKKNEKFFDDIKALLGQKGSIYDFTGYTDKTAEAKINELNEEMKEVEKKFNKNVIHILDTAEQRVSLRVFTGRDNF
;
A
#
# COMPACT_ATOMS: atom_id res chain seq x y z
N MET A 1 0.07 147.30 -141.86
CA MET A 1 -0.41 148.67 -141.63
C MET A 1 -0.85 148.76 -140.18
N GLN A 2 -0.04 149.37 -139.32
CA GLN A 2 -0.45 149.64 -137.94
C GLN A 2 -1.60 150.67 -137.97
N LEU A 3 -2.77 150.26 -137.46
CA LEU A 3 -3.94 151.10 -137.29
C LEU A 3 -3.64 152.21 -136.28
N ASN A 4 -3.08 153.32 -136.74
CA ASN A 4 -2.70 154.47 -135.90
C ASN A 4 -3.90 155.27 -135.32
N ILE A 5 -5.10 154.69 -135.32
CA ILE A 5 -6.32 155.33 -134.83
C ILE A 5 -6.62 154.94 -133.37
N ALA A 6 -6.05 153.84 -132.89
CA ALA A 6 -6.34 153.29 -131.55
C ALA A 6 -5.52 153.91 -130.39
N LYS A 7 -4.83 155.06 -130.59
CA LYS A 7 -4.11 155.74 -129.49
C LYS A 7 -4.85 156.92 -128.86
N SER A 8 -6.03 157.32 -129.37
CA SER A 8 -6.78 158.45 -128.78
C SER A 8 -7.93 158.04 -127.84
N LYS A 9 -8.32 156.76 -127.77
CA LYS A 9 -9.26 156.20 -126.77
C LYS A 9 -8.73 154.85 -126.28
N LYS A 10 -8.56 154.66 -124.96
CA LYS A 10 -8.10 153.41 -124.32
C LYS A 10 -9.17 152.30 -124.45
N GLU A 11 -9.30 151.67 -125.61
CA GLU A 11 -10.13 150.48 -125.78
C GLU A 11 -9.35 149.40 -126.54
N GLU A 12 -9.36 148.17 -126.02
CA GLU A 12 -8.60 147.03 -126.55
C GLU A 12 -9.31 146.36 -127.73
N ILE A 13 -8.52 146.05 -128.77
CA ILE A 13 -8.98 145.47 -130.02
C ILE A 13 -8.08 144.27 -130.31
N VAL A 14 -8.63 143.06 -130.37
CA VAL A 14 -7.88 141.79 -130.52
C VAL A 14 -8.33 141.08 -131.80
N MET A 15 -7.40 140.50 -132.54
CA MET A 15 -7.75 139.68 -133.71
C MET A 15 -8.34 138.35 -133.26
N ALA A 16 -9.42 137.90 -133.90
CA ALA A 16 -10.07 136.62 -133.56
C ALA A 16 -9.13 135.41 -133.74
N LEU A 17 -8.07 135.56 -134.55
CA LEU A 17 -7.08 134.53 -134.77
C LEU A 17 -6.26 134.18 -133.52
N ASP A 18 -5.95 135.18 -132.71
CA ASP A 18 -4.96 135.05 -131.63
C ASP A 18 -5.58 134.43 -130.36
N VAL A 19 -6.90 134.23 -130.35
CA VAL A 19 -7.67 133.73 -129.19
C VAL A 19 -7.97 132.22 -129.31
N LEU A 20 -7.85 131.63 -130.50
CA LEU A 20 -8.19 130.23 -130.73
C LEU A 20 -6.96 129.34 -130.59
N GLU A 21 -7.03 128.33 -129.73
CA GLU A 21 -6.06 127.23 -129.67
C GLU A 21 -6.51 126.09 -130.58
N TYR A 22 -5.66 125.71 -131.53
CA TYR A 22 -5.93 124.62 -132.47
C TYR A 22 -4.64 123.87 -132.82
N PRO A 23 -4.72 122.57 -133.17
CA PRO A 23 -3.57 121.82 -133.65
C PRO A 23 -3.00 122.47 -134.93
N GLN A 24 -1.68 122.50 -135.05
CA GLN A 24 -0.95 123.18 -136.14
C GLN A 24 -1.39 122.73 -137.54
N GLU A 25 -1.89 121.50 -137.65
CA GLU A 25 -2.42 120.92 -138.89
C GLU A 25 -3.63 121.69 -139.46
N LEU A 26 -4.39 122.41 -138.62
CA LEU A 26 -5.61 123.15 -139.02
C LEU A 26 -5.38 124.64 -139.26
N GLU A 27 -4.13 125.11 -139.19
CA GLU A 27 -3.83 126.53 -139.14
C GLU A 27 -4.22 127.31 -140.40
N SER A 28 -4.09 126.71 -141.59
CA SER A 28 -4.51 127.34 -142.85
C SER A 28 -6.02 127.60 -142.90
N ILE A 29 -6.82 126.72 -142.29
CA ILE A 29 -8.29 126.84 -142.29
C ILE A 29 -8.70 127.95 -141.33
N VAL A 30 -8.17 127.93 -140.11
CA VAL A 30 -8.50 128.92 -139.09
C VAL A 30 -8.05 130.33 -139.52
N LYS A 31 -6.86 130.44 -140.14
CA LYS A 31 -6.37 131.70 -140.74
C LYS A 31 -7.33 132.29 -141.75
N ASN A 32 -7.97 131.48 -142.59
CA ASN A 32 -8.83 131.98 -143.65
C ASN A 32 -10.20 132.45 -143.11
N VAL A 33 -10.75 131.77 -142.10
CA VAL A 33 -12.06 132.09 -141.51
C VAL A 33 -11.98 133.35 -140.63
N CYS A 34 -10.92 133.48 -139.84
CA CYS A 34 -10.82 134.52 -138.83
C CYS A 34 -10.04 135.78 -139.28
N LYS A 35 -9.49 135.80 -140.51
CA LYS A 35 -8.60 136.86 -141.03
C LYS A 35 -9.14 138.29 -140.93
N ASN A 36 -10.44 138.48 -141.21
CA ASN A 36 -11.08 139.80 -141.27
C ASN A 36 -12.00 140.06 -140.07
N GLN A 37 -11.86 139.27 -139.00
CA GLN A 37 -12.67 139.35 -137.81
C GLN A 37 -11.85 139.89 -136.64
N VAL A 38 -12.43 140.88 -135.98
CA VAL A 38 -11.81 141.59 -134.88
C VAL A 38 -12.77 141.57 -133.70
N LEU A 39 -12.23 141.33 -132.52
CA LEU A 39 -12.96 141.43 -131.28
C LEU A 39 -12.70 142.80 -130.67
N CYS A 40 -13.77 143.48 -130.29
CA CYS A 40 -13.73 144.80 -129.67
C CYS A 40 -14.66 144.80 -128.46
N GLU A 41 -14.34 145.61 -127.46
CA GLU A 41 -15.10 145.59 -126.21
C GLU A 41 -16.35 146.49 -126.27
N SER A 42 -16.27 147.63 -126.97
CA SER A 42 -17.33 148.64 -127.02
C SER A 42 -17.99 148.74 -128.40
N MET A 43 -19.29 149.06 -128.41
CA MET A 43 -20.05 149.29 -129.65
C MET A 43 -19.55 150.53 -130.41
N ASP A 44 -19.02 151.52 -129.70
CA ASP A 44 -18.52 152.75 -130.31
C ASP A 44 -17.25 152.49 -131.13
N THR A 45 -16.31 151.71 -130.57
CA THR A 45 -15.11 151.27 -131.31
C THR A 45 -15.45 150.29 -132.41
N MET A 46 -16.42 149.40 -132.21
CA MET A 46 -16.92 148.50 -133.25
C MET A 46 -17.31 149.28 -134.52
N THR A 47 -18.10 150.35 -134.35
CA THR A 47 -18.59 151.16 -135.46
C THR A 47 -17.45 151.94 -136.13
N GLU A 48 -16.50 152.45 -135.34
CA GLU A 48 -15.35 153.18 -135.86
C GLU A 48 -14.42 152.27 -136.68
N ILE A 49 -14.13 151.06 -136.18
CA ILE A 49 -13.27 150.08 -136.85
C ILE A 49 -13.90 149.60 -138.16
N THR A 50 -15.19 149.28 -138.14
CA THR A 50 -15.91 148.84 -139.33
C THR A 50 -15.97 149.94 -140.39
N ASN A 51 -16.18 151.21 -140.00
CA ASN A 51 -16.25 152.33 -140.93
C ASN A 51 -14.88 152.76 -141.48
N LYS A 52 -13.83 152.78 -140.67
CA LYS A 52 -12.48 153.18 -141.13
C LYS A 52 -11.71 152.08 -141.84
N PHE A 53 -11.75 150.85 -141.32
CA PHE A 53 -10.86 149.77 -141.75
C PHE A 53 -11.53 148.66 -142.52
N LYS A 54 -12.86 148.75 -142.69
CA LYS A 54 -13.66 147.74 -143.38
C LYS A 54 -13.44 146.31 -142.83
N LEU A 55 -13.27 146.18 -141.53
CA LEU A 55 -13.17 144.90 -140.84
C LEU A 55 -14.48 144.56 -140.13
N THR A 56 -14.76 143.26 -140.01
CA THR A 56 -15.93 142.78 -139.26
C THR A 56 -15.56 142.78 -137.79
N ALA A 57 -16.25 143.61 -137.01
CA ALA A 57 -15.99 143.74 -135.59
C ALA A 57 -17.10 143.05 -134.80
N VAL A 58 -16.71 142.25 -133.81
CA VAL A 58 -17.59 141.46 -132.95
C VAL A 58 -17.32 141.85 -131.50
N THR A 59 -18.37 142.02 -130.72
CA THR A 59 -18.24 142.27 -129.27
C THR A 59 -18.33 140.98 -128.47
N ALA A 60 -17.73 140.96 -127.28
CA ALA A 60 -17.80 139.80 -126.38
C ALA A 60 -19.24 139.38 -126.03
N LYS A 61 -20.20 140.31 -126.11
CA LYS A 61 -21.64 140.06 -125.90
C LYS A 61 -22.37 139.55 -127.15
N GLY A 62 -21.66 139.33 -128.26
CA GLY A 62 -22.19 138.75 -129.49
C GLY A 62 -22.79 139.75 -130.50
N ALA A 63 -22.64 141.07 -130.28
CA ALA A 63 -23.04 142.05 -131.30
C ALA A 63 -22.00 142.11 -132.41
N VAL A 64 -22.44 142.21 -133.67
CA VAL A 64 -21.57 142.20 -134.85
C VAL A 64 -21.84 143.40 -135.74
N SER A 65 -20.78 144.08 -136.18
CA SER A 65 -20.82 145.13 -137.19
C SER A 65 -20.04 144.74 -138.44
N ARG A 66 -20.67 144.92 -139.60
CA ARG A 66 -20.08 144.67 -140.93
C ARG A 66 -20.13 145.91 -141.80
N THR A 67 -19.23 145.96 -142.79
CA THR A 67 -18.91 147.12 -143.63
C THR A 67 -19.99 147.59 -144.59
N GLY A 68 -21.21 147.04 -144.50
CA GLY A 68 -22.40 147.43 -145.26
C GLY A 68 -23.46 148.13 -144.41
N GLY A 69 -23.13 148.56 -143.18
CA GLY A 69 -24.06 149.28 -142.29
C GLY A 69 -25.08 148.38 -141.58
N HIS A 70 -24.83 147.08 -141.49
CA HIS A 70 -25.66 146.16 -140.71
C HIS A 70 -25.03 145.91 -139.34
N MET A 71 -25.74 146.33 -138.30
CA MET A 71 -25.46 145.94 -136.92
C MET A 71 -26.55 144.99 -136.43
N ALA A 72 -26.17 143.80 -135.98
CA ALA A 72 -27.06 142.84 -135.38
C ALA A 72 -26.74 142.71 -133.88
N GLY A 73 -27.72 143.03 -133.03
CA GLY A 73 -27.62 142.94 -131.58
C GLY A 73 -28.95 142.49 -130.98
N GLY A 74 -28.95 141.30 -130.38
CA GLY A 74 -30.09 140.69 -129.70
C GLY A 74 -29.62 139.51 -128.85
N HIS A 75 -30.30 139.24 -127.74
CA HIS A 75 -29.91 138.19 -126.80
C HIS A 75 -30.42 136.81 -127.28
N ASP A 76 -29.51 135.88 -127.59
CA ASP A 76 -29.86 134.47 -127.86
C ASP A 76 -29.58 133.63 -126.59
N SER A 77 -30.59 132.89 -126.13
CA SER A 77 -30.60 132.17 -124.85
C SER A 77 -30.12 130.71 -124.95
N ARG A 78 -29.27 130.38 -125.92
CA ARG A 78 -28.76 129.01 -126.15
C ARG A 78 -27.39 128.79 -125.52
N THR A 79 -27.23 127.66 -124.81
CA THR A 79 -25.94 127.22 -124.26
C THR A 79 -24.94 126.98 -125.41
N PRO A 80 -23.70 127.50 -125.32
CA PRO A 80 -22.72 127.35 -126.39
C PRO A 80 -22.38 125.88 -126.63
N LEU A 81 -22.46 125.42 -127.88
CA LEU A 81 -22.15 124.06 -128.34
C LEU A 81 -20.77 123.55 -127.87
N PHE A 82 -19.83 124.48 -127.67
CA PHE A 82 -18.47 124.19 -127.23
C PHE A 82 -18.41 123.50 -125.85
N ASN A 83 -19.34 123.81 -124.94
CA ASN A 83 -19.37 123.17 -123.62
C ASN A 83 -19.83 121.71 -123.69
N LEU A 84 -20.72 121.37 -124.64
CA LEU A 84 -21.18 119.99 -124.81
C LEU A 84 -20.07 119.10 -125.41
N LEU A 85 -19.27 119.66 -126.32
CA LEU A 85 -18.15 118.97 -126.94
C LEU A 85 -17.01 118.72 -125.95
N ALA A 86 -16.78 119.64 -125.01
CA ALA A 86 -15.83 119.45 -123.90
C ALA A 86 -16.25 118.26 -123.02
N ASN A 87 -17.52 118.19 -122.61
CA ASN A 87 -18.03 117.07 -121.80
C ASN A 87 -17.91 115.71 -122.51
N TYR A 88 -18.16 115.68 -123.83
CA TYR A 88 -18.02 114.44 -124.62
C TYR A 88 -16.57 113.93 -124.63
N LYS A 89 -15.59 114.84 -124.72
CA LYS A 89 -14.16 114.48 -124.68
C LYS A 89 -13.75 113.87 -123.35
N ASP A 90 -14.25 114.42 -122.23
CA ASP A 90 -13.94 113.91 -120.89
C ASP A 90 -14.49 112.49 -120.67
N LEU A 91 -15.72 112.22 -121.16
CA LEU A 91 -16.33 110.87 -121.08
C LEU A 91 -15.55 109.83 -121.88
N VAL A 92 -15.08 110.17 -123.09
CA VAL A 92 -14.27 109.26 -123.92
C VAL A 92 -12.94 108.94 -123.22
N GLN A 93 -12.32 109.90 -122.53
CA GLN A 93 -11.11 109.63 -121.77
C GLN A 93 -11.36 108.67 -120.61
N GLN A 94 -12.46 108.82 -119.88
CA GLN A 94 -12.82 107.90 -118.78
C GLN A 94 -13.06 106.47 -119.30
N GLU A 95 -13.73 106.32 -120.44
CA GLU A 95 -13.97 105.00 -121.04
C GLU A 95 -12.65 104.29 -121.38
N THR A 96 -11.68 105.02 -121.94
CA THR A 96 -10.37 104.44 -122.26
C THR A 96 -9.58 104.01 -121.02
N GLN A 97 -9.65 104.78 -119.93
CA GLN A 97 -8.96 104.43 -118.68
C GLN A 97 -9.52 103.15 -118.06
N ILE A 98 -10.85 103.02 -117.99
CA ILE A 98 -11.51 101.82 -117.44
C ILE A 98 -11.17 100.57 -118.26
N GLN A 99 -11.10 100.68 -119.60
CA GLN A 99 -10.71 99.56 -120.45
C GLN A 99 -9.26 99.11 -120.22
N GLU A 100 -8.34 100.04 -119.93
CA GLU A 100 -6.96 99.69 -119.58
C GLU A 100 -6.86 99.00 -118.21
N GLU A 101 -7.61 99.47 -117.21
CA GLU A 101 -7.67 98.84 -115.87
C GLU A 101 -8.21 97.42 -115.92
N ILE A 102 -9.29 97.17 -116.67
CA ILE A 102 -9.84 95.81 -116.86
C ILE A 102 -8.78 94.89 -117.46
N LYS A 103 -8.04 95.36 -118.47
CA LYS A 103 -7.02 94.58 -119.14
C LYS A 103 -5.84 94.24 -118.21
N GLN A 104 -5.47 95.15 -117.31
CA GLN A 104 -4.45 94.89 -116.29
C GLN A 104 -4.93 93.82 -115.29
N ILE A 105 -6.14 93.96 -114.75
CA ILE A 105 -6.72 93.01 -113.79
C ILE A 105 -6.86 91.61 -114.41
N GLU A 106 -7.32 91.51 -115.65
CA GLU A 106 -7.38 90.23 -116.38
C GLU A 106 -5.99 89.59 -116.60
N GLY A 107 -4.95 90.41 -116.72
CA GLY A 107 -3.56 89.97 -116.77
C GLY A 107 -3.08 89.39 -115.44
N GLU A 108 -3.37 90.07 -114.33
CA GLU A 108 -3.04 89.59 -112.99
C GLU A 108 -3.79 88.31 -112.62
N LEU A 109 -5.05 88.20 -113.00
CA LEU A 109 -5.88 87.01 -112.76
C LEU A 109 -5.34 85.79 -113.51
N ARG A 110 -4.85 85.98 -114.74
CA ARG A 110 -4.16 84.92 -115.50
C ARG A 110 -2.85 84.50 -114.83
N ASN A 111 -2.07 85.44 -114.31
CA ASN A 111 -0.84 85.14 -113.58
C ASN A 111 -1.13 84.38 -112.26
N MET A 112 -2.18 84.75 -111.53
CA MET A 112 -2.62 84.01 -110.34
C MET A 112 -3.14 82.61 -110.65
N GLY A 113 -3.71 82.39 -111.84
CA GLY A 113 -4.09 81.05 -112.31
C GLY A 113 -2.93 80.06 -112.29
N GLY A 114 -1.73 80.51 -112.69
CA GLY A 114 -0.50 79.71 -112.61
C GLY A 114 -0.07 79.40 -111.17
N ALA A 115 -0.20 80.36 -110.25
CA ALA A 115 0.09 80.15 -108.83
C ALA A 115 -0.89 79.16 -108.17
N LYS A 116 -2.18 79.24 -108.51
CA LYS A 116 -3.22 78.31 -108.02
C LYS A 116 -2.96 76.87 -108.48
N ALA A 117 -2.53 76.69 -109.73
CA ALA A 117 -2.15 75.37 -110.24
C ALA A 117 -0.94 74.79 -109.49
N ARG A 118 0.10 75.60 -109.24
CA ARG A 118 1.27 75.18 -108.45
C ARG A 118 0.91 74.83 -107.01
N PHE A 119 0.02 75.59 -106.37
CA PHE A 119 -0.46 75.30 -105.03
C PHE A 119 -1.20 73.95 -104.98
N ALA A 120 -2.10 73.69 -105.93
CA ALA A 120 -2.80 72.41 -106.01
C ALA A 120 -1.85 71.22 -106.24
N GLU A 121 -0.79 71.41 -107.02
CA GLU A 121 0.24 70.39 -107.21
C GLU A 121 1.03 70.13 -105.93
N LEU A 122 1.45 71.18 -105.22
CA LEU A 122 2.16 71.06 -103.94
C LEU A 122 1.28 70.42 -102.84
N GLN A 123 -0.01 70.76 -102.81
CA GLN A 123 -0.99 70.16 -101.90
C GLN A 123 -1.07 68.64 -102.12
N ARG A 124 -1.19 68.20 -103.37
CA ARG A 124 -1.19 66.76 -103.71
C ARG A 124 0.12 66.09 -103.32
N LYS A 125 1.27 66.74 -103.56
CA LYS A 125 2.58 66.19 -103.15
C LYS A 125 2.68 66.04 -101.63
N LYS A 126 2.15 67.00 -100.87
CA LYS A 126 2.12 66.94 -99.41
C LYS A 126 1.26 65.75 -98.93
N GLU A 127 0.06 65.58 -99.48
CA GLU A 127 -0.85 64.48 -99.13
C GLU A 127 -0.20 63.10 -99.41
N VAL A 128 0.48 62.96 -100.56
CA VAL A 128 1.21 61.72 -100.89
C VAL A 128 2.35 61.47 -99.89
N LEU A 129 3.15 62.48 -99.57
CA LEU A 129 4.26 62.34 -98.61
C LEU A 129 3.78 62.01 -97.19
N GLU A 130 2.67 62.59 -96.73
CA GLU A 130 2.07 62.25 -95.43
C GLU A 130 1.58 60.81 -95.39
N MET A 131 0.99 60.32 -96.49
CA MET A 131 0.55 58.93 -96.58
C MET A 131 1.74 57.96 -96.59
N GLU A 132 2.82 58.30 -97.31
CA GLU A 132 4.06 57.52 -97.31
C GLU A 132 4.73 57.49 -95.93
N LEU A 133 4.73 58.61 -95.20
CA LEU A 133 5.27 58.68 -93.84
C LEU A 133 4.52 57.73 -92.89
N ASN A 134 3.18 57.77 -92.90
CA ASN A 134 2.35 56.89 -92.07
C ASN A 134 2.58 55.41 -92.42
N ALA A 135 2.69 55.08 -93.72
CA ALA A 135 2.98 53.72 -94.16
C ALA A 135 4.35 53.22 -93.68
N ILE A 136 5.35 54.10 -93.60
CA ILE A 136 6.68 53.77 -93.06
C ILE A 136 6.63 53.59 -91.54
N GLU A 137 5.91 54.44 -90.81
CA GLU A 137 5.73 54.30 -89.36
C GLU A 137 5.01 52.99 -89.00
N ASP A 138 3.95 52.64 -89.73
CA ASP A 138 3.24 51.39 -89.54
C ASP A 138 4.10 50.19 -89.90
N ARG A 139 4.89 50.26 -90.99
CA ARG A 139 5.88 49.23 -91.30
C ARG A 139 6.95 49.09 -90.22
N LYS A 140 7.39 50.19 -89.59
CA LYS A 140 8.37 50.16 -88.51
C LYS A 140 7.80 49.51 -87.25
N LYS A 141 6.58 49.86 -86.85
CA LYS A 141 5.88 49.24 -85.70
C LYS A 141 5.62 47.76 -85.92
N ASN A 142 5.20 47.38 -87.14
CA ASN A 142 4.96 46.00 -87.52
C ASN A 142 6.20 45.30 -88.09
N SER A 143 7.37 45.93 -88.01
CA SER A 143 8.60 45.34 -88.50
C SER A 143 8.99 44.17 -87.61
N ARG A 144 9.61 43.16 -88.23
CA ARG A 144 10.13 42.00 -87.50
C ARG A 144 11.08 42.40 -86.35
N PRO A 145 11.96 43.41 -86.46
CA PRO A 145 12.76 43.89 -85.34
C PRO A 145 11.94 44.46 -84.17
N ALA A 146 10.86 45.20 -84.44
CA ALA A 146 10.00 45.75 -83.38
C ALA A 146 9.23 44.66 -82.63
N GLN A 147 8.76 43.64 -83.35
CA GLN A 147 8.14 42.45 -82.74
C GLN A 147 9.16 41.66 -81.91
N LEU A 148 10.36 41.42 -82.45
CA LEU A 148 11.43 40.75 -81.72
C LEU A 148 11.85 41.52 -80.46
N GLN A 149 11.84 42.85 -80.48
CA GLN A 149 12.11 43.65 -79.28
C GLN A 149 11.04 43.44 -78.21
N SER A 150 9.76 43.43 -78.60
CA SER A 150 8.66 43.11 -77.67
C SER A 150 8.78 41.71 -77.08
N ASP A 151 9.19 40.72 -77.89
CA ASP A 151 9.41 39.36 -77.42
C ASP A 151 10.60 39.29 -76.44
N ILE A 152 11.71 40.00 -76.75
CA ILE A 152 12.87 40.12 -75.85
C ILE A 152 12.46 40.74 -74.51
N ASP A 153 11.67 41.81 -74.54
CA ASP A 153 11.20 42.46 -73.31
C ASP A 153 10.33 41.53 -72.48
N THR A 154 9.48 40.73 -73.13
CA THR A 154 8.64 39.71 -72.48
C THR A 154 9.48 38.59 -71.86
N TYR A 155 10.43 38.01 -72.61
CA TYR A 155 11.33 36.98 -72.10
C TYR A 155 12.24 37.48 -70.98
N ASN A 156 12.67 38.74 -71.01
CA ASN A 156 13.42 39.35 -69.92
C ASN A 156 12.58 39.49 -68.65
N GLN A 157 11.29 39.82 -68.76
CA GLN A 157 10.37 39.82 -67.62
C GLN A 157 10.17 38.40 -67.06
N GLU A 158 9.91 37.41 -67.92
CA GLU A 158 9.78 36.01 -67.50
C GLU A 158 11.04 35.47 -66.81
N MET A 159 12.23 35.78 -67.35
CA MET A 159 13.52 35.44 -66.74
C MET A 159 13.71 36.10 -65.38
N ALA A 160 13.27 37.35 -65.21
CA ALA A 160 13.36 38.06 -63.94
C ALA A 160 12.44 37.43 -62.88
N ASP A 161 11.22 37.04 -63.26
CA ASP A 161 10.25 36.41 -62.37
C ASP A 161 10.67 34.99 -61.98
N LEU A 162 11.15 34.18 -62.94
CA LEU A 162 11.73 32.86 -62.66
C LEU A 162 12.93 32.95 -61.72
N ASN A 163 13.81 33.95 -61.90
CA ASN A 163 14.94 34.14 -61.00
C ASN A 163 14.50 34.51 -59.58
N LYS A 164 13.45 35.33 -59.41
CA LYS A 164 12.86 35.59 -58.09
C LYS A 164 12.31 34.31 -57.47
N GLU A 165 11.59 33.50 -58.24
CA GLU A 165 11.04 32.23 -57.75
C GLU A 165 12.15 31.27 -57.30
N VAL A 166 13.25 31.15 -58.06
CA VAL A 166 14.43 30.37 -57.67
C VAL A 166 15.06 30.92 -56.37
N GLN A 167 15.19 32.24 -56.24
CA GLN A 167 15.71 32.87 -55.02
C GLN A 167 14.82 32.63 -53.80
N GLU A 168 13.50 32.52 -53.98
CA GLU A 168 12.56 32.21 -52.90
C GLU A 168 12.51 30.71 -52.54
N LEU A 169 12.67 29.83 -53.53
CA LEU A 169 12.59 28.37 -53.34
C LEU A 169 13.88 27.78 -52.75
N THR A 170 15.04 28.35 -53.09
CA THR A 170 16.34 27.89 -52.57
C THR A 170 16.41 27.86 -51.03
N PRO A 171 16.08 28.95 -50.30
CA PRO A 171 16.11 28.92 -48.83
C PRO A 171 15.05 27.97 -48.24
N LYS A 172 13.91 27.78 -48.91
CA LYS A 172 12.89 26.78 -48.49
C LYS A 172 13.42 25.36 -48.60
N ILE A 173 14.18 25.05 -49.66
CA ILE A 173 14.84 23.75 -49.82
C ILE A 173 15.86 23.53 -48.70
N ASP A 174 16.68 24.54 -48.40
CA ASP A 174 17.67 24.46 -47.31
C ASP A 174 16.99 24.26 -45.94
N GLU A 175 15.90 24.98 -45.67
CA GLU A 175 15.11 24.83 -44.45
C GLU A 175 14.50 23.42 -44.32
N LEU A 176 13.93 22.90 -45.41
CA LEU A 176 13.35 21.55 -45.44
C LEU A 176 14.44 20.49 -45.25
N ASN A 177 15.60 20.65 -45.87
CA ASN A 177 16.74 19.74 -45.68
C ASN A 177 17.23 19.75 -44.23
N ALA A 178 17.31 20.92 -43.59
CA ALA A 178 17.63 21.02 -42.17
C ALA A 178 16.60 20.31 -41.28
N LYS A 179 15.30 20.49 -41.58
CA LYS A 179 14.21 19.78 -40.88
C LYS A 179 14.28 18.27 -41.06
N ILE A 180 14.59 17.78 -42.25
CA ILE A 180 14.79 16.35 -42.53
C ILE A 180 15.98 15.80 -41.72
N ALA A 181 17.09 16.53 -41.69
CA ALA A 181 18.27 16.13 -40.92
C ALA A 181 17.98 16.06 -39.41
N ASP A 182 17.26 17.04 -38.86
CA ASP A 182 16.89 17.02 -37.44
C ASP A 182 15.89 15.90 -37.13
N ALA A 183 14.85 15.71 -37.96
CA ALA A 183 13.91 14.61 -37.81
C ALA A 183 14.60 13.23 -37.87
N SER A 184 15.57 13.05 -38.75
CA SER A 184 16.38 11.83 -38.84
C SER A 184 17.22 11.60 -37.58
N LYS A 185 17.82 12.65 -37.02
CA LYS A 185 18.56 12.60 -35.74
C LYS A 185 17.63 12.25 -34.58
N GLN A 186 16.47 12.89 -34.50
CA GLN A 186 15.45 12.58 -33.49
C GLN A 186 14.98 11.13 -33.59
N GLN A 187 14.74 10.62 -34.80
CA GLN A 187 14.35 9.23 -35.03
C GLN A 187 15.44 8.25 -34.54
N LYS A 188 16.72 8.54 -34.83
CA LYS A 188 17.84 7.71 -34.35
C LYS A 188 17.93 7.72 -32.82
N ASN A 189 17.78 8.89 -32.20
CA ASN A 189 17.79 9.03 -30.74
C ASN A 189 16.62 8.29 -30.08
N LEU A 190 15.41 8.40 -30.65
CA LEU A 190 14.22 7.67 -30.20
C LEU A 190 14.42 6.16 -30.28
N LYS A 191 14.98 5.65 -31.39
CA LYS A 191 15.29 4.21 -31.53
C LYS A 191 16.31 3.74 -30.48
N ALA A 192 17.36 4.54 -30.23
CA ALA A 192 18.35 4.22 -29.21
C ALA A 192 17.74 4.22 -27.80
N TYR A 193 16.92 5.22 -27.48
CA TYR A 193 16.19 5.31 -26.22
C TYR A 193 15.23 4.14 -26.01
N GLN A 194 14.44 3.78 -27.04
CA GLN A 194 13.55 2.61 -26.99
C GLN A 194 14.32 1.30 -26.78
N ALA A 195 15.47 1.14 -27.42
CA ALA A 195 16.32 -0.05 -27.24
C ALA A 195 16.89 -0.13 -25.81
N ASP A 196 17.34 0.99 -25.24
CA ASP A 196 17.84 1.04 -23.87
C ASP A 196 16.72 0.76 -22.85
N GLN A 197 15.56 1.37 -23.04
CA GLN A 197 14.39 1.11 -22.18
C GLN A 197 13.90 -0.32 -22.27
N LYS A 198 13.89 -0.92 -23.47
CA LYS A 198 13.55 -2.33 -23.65
C LYS A 198 14.52 -3.24 -22.90
N LYS A 199 15.83 -2.95 -22.93
CA LYS A 199 16.84 -3.70 -22.17
C LYS A 199 16.63 -3.58 -20.66
N LYS A 200 16.37 -2.36 -20.15
CA LYS A 200 16.09 -2.11 -18.73
C LYS A 200 14.86 -2.89 -18.27
N LEU A 201 13.74 -2.74 -18.98
CA LEU A 201 12.49 -3.45 -18.69
C LEU A 201 12.66 -4.97 -18.76
N GLN A 202 13.42 -5.49 -19.73
CA GLN A 202 13.71 -6.93 -19.80
C GLN A 202 14.53 -7.43 -18.61
N LYS A 203 15.50 -6.63 -18.13
CA LYS A 203 16.30 -6.95 -16.95
C LYS A 203 15.42 -6.95 -15.69
N GLU A 204 14.62 -5.91 -15.49
CA GLU A 204 13.68 -5.81 -14.37
C GLU A 204 12.65 -6.93 -14.37
N LEU A 205 12.11 -7.29 -15.55
CA LEU A 205 11.20 -8.42 -15.71
C LEU A 205 11.86 -9.73 -15.26
N LYS A 206 13.10 -9.97 -15.67
CA LYS A 206 13.84 -11.18 -15.30
C LYS A 206 14.12 -11.22 -13.80
N GLU A 207 14.57 -10.11 -13.22
CA GLU A 207 14.78 -10.01 -11.77
C GLU A 207 13.49 -10.24 -10.98
N CYS A 208 12.36 -9.72 -11.46
CA CYS A 208 11.05 -9.93 -10.85
C CYS A 208 10.60 -11.40 -10.95
N GLN A 209 10.81 -12.04 -12.10
CA GLN A 209 10.54 -13.47 -12.30
C GLN A 209 11.39 -14.35 -11.37
N ASP A 210 12.69 -14.05 -11.23
CA ASP A 210 13.60 -14.79 -10.35
C ASP A 210 13.20 -14.60 -8.87
N ARG A 211 12.83 -13.39 -8.45
CA ARG A 211 12.27 -13.13 -7.11
C ARG A 211 10.98 -13.88 -6.86
N MET A 212 10.08 -13.93 -7.85
CA MET A 212 8.81 -14.65 -7.73
C MET A 212 9.03 -16.15 -7.57
N LYS A 213 9.96 -16.75 -8.34
CA LYS A 213 10.35 -18.16 -8.17
C LYS A 213 10.94 -18.42 -6.78
N ALA A 214 11.90 -17.60 -6.35
CA ALA A 214 12.51 -17.75 -5.03
C ALA A 214 11.50 -17.62 -3.87
N ASN A 215 10.55 -16.70 -3.98
CA ASN A 215 9.47 -16.57 -2.99
C ASN A 215 8.50 -17.75 -3.01
N LYS A 216 8.20 -18.30 -4.20
CA LYS A 216 7.39 -19.51 -4.31
C LYS A 216 8.07 -20.70 -3.63
N ASP A 217 9.37 -20.92 -3.90
CA ASP A 217 10.14 -21.99 -3.27
C ASP A 217 10.21 -21.83 -1.74
N LYS A 218 10.38 -20.60 -1.24
CA LYS A 218 10.32 -20.30 0.20
C LYS A 218 8.94 -20.61 0.78
N THR A 219 7.87 -20.24 0.08
CA THR A 219 6.50 -20.51 0.52
C THR A 219 6.24 -22.00 0.59
N ASP A 220 6.66 -22.76 -0.41
CA ASP A 220 6.49 -24.21 -0.45
C ASP A 220 7.29 -24.92 0.65
N LYS A 221 8.50 -24.42 0.98
CA LYS A 221 9.27 -24.90 2.15
C LYS A 221 8.54 -24.62 3.46
N LEU A 222 8.09 -23.38 3.67
CA LEU A 222 7.37 -23.00 4.88
C LEU A 222 6.06 -23.78 5.06
N LYS A 223 5.35 -24.10 3.96
CA LYS A 223 4.17 -24.96 4.01
C LYS A 223 4.49 -26.37 4.48
N ARG A 224 5.54 -26.99 3.94
CA ARG A 224 5.99 -28.32 4.40
C ARG A 224 6.43 -28.29 5.86
N ASP A 225 7.15 -27.25 6.28
CA ASP A 225 7.57 -27.10 7.67
C ASP A 225 6.36 -26.95 8.60
N LEU A 226 5.34 -26.19 8.18
CA LEU A 226 4.08 -26.04 8.91
C LEU A 226 3.34 -27.38 9.03
N GLU A 227 3.17 -28.11 7.92
CA GLU A 227 2.54 -29.45 7.91
C GLU A 227 3.27 -30.43 8.84
N ASN A 228 4.61 -30.43 8.81
CA ASN A 228 5.43 -31.25 9.70
C ASN A 228 5.23 -30.87 11.18
N LYS A 229 5.15 -29.57 11.48
CA LYS A 229 4.92 -29.09 12.85
C LYS A 229 3.49 -29.38 13.33
N GLU A 230 2.50 -29.30 12.46
CA GLU A 230 1.13 -29.69 12.77
C GLU A 230 1.04 -31.19 13.10
N GLN A 231 1.71 -32.05 12.33
CA GLN A 231 1.81 -33.49 12.64
C GLN A 231 2.53 -33.75 13.97
N GLU A 232 3.63 -33.03 14.25
CA GLU A 232 4.34 -33.13 15.52
C GLU A 232 3.45 -32.73 16.71
N ILE A 233 2.63 -31.69 16.56
CA ILE A 233 1.65 -31.27 17.58
C ILE A 233 0.59 -32.36 17.81
N VAL A 234 0.06 -32.98 16.75
CA VAL A 234 -0.91 -34.08 16.89
C VAL A 234 -0.28 -35.25 17.63
N ASN A 235 0.93 -35.67 17.23
CA ASN A 235 1.64 -36.77 17.90
C ASN A 235 1.90 -36.47 19.39
N LEU A 236 2.31 -35.25 19.73
CA LEU A 236 2.52 -34.84 21.12
C LEU A 236 1.21 -34.83 21.91
N ARG A 237 0.09 -34.41 21.32
CA ARG A 237 -1.24 -34.49 21.97
C ARG A 237 -1.65 -35.93 22.24
N ASP A 238 -1.44 -36.83 21.28
CA ASP A 238 -1.74 -38.25 21.46
C ASP A 238 -0.87 -38.87 22.57
N GLN A 239 0.41 -38.48 22.65
CA GLN A 239 1.28 -38.89 23.76
C GLN A 239 0.81 -38.35 25.12
N ILE A 240 0.39 -37.08 25.20
CA ILE A 240 -0.15 -36.49 26.43
C ILE A 240 -1.41 -37.25 26.87
N THR A 241 -2.36 -37.49 25.97
CA THR A 241 -3.59 -38.22 26.30
C THR A 241 -3.33 -39.65 26.75
N ALA A 242 -2.36 -40.35 26.14
CA ALA A 242 -1.92 -41.68 26.59
C ALA A 242 -1.34 -41.62 28.02
N GLN A 243 -0.45 -40.66 28.30
CA GLN A 243 0.15 -40.48 29.62
C GLN A 243 -0.89 -40.09 30.68
N GLU A 244 -1.86 -39.24 30.35
CA GLU A 244 -2.99 -38.92 31.23
C GLU A 244 -3.80 -40.18 31.58
N GLY A 245 -4.02 -41.06 30.59
CA GLY A 245 -4.65 -42.37 30.80
C GLY A 245 -3.85 -43.26 31.76
N GLU A 246 -2.53 -43.34 31.59
CA GLU A 246 -1.64 -44.08 32.49
C GLU A 246 -1.66 -43.53 33.92
N ILE A 247 -1.62 -42.20 34.07
CA ILE A 247 -1.72 -41.51 35.38
C ILE A 247 -3.04 -41.87 36.06
N ASN A 248 -4.17 -41.83 35.34
CA ASN A 248 -5.47 -42.19 35.90
C ASN A 248 -5.49 -43.66 36.35
N GLY A 249 -4.99 -44.58 35.52
CA GLY A 249 -4.89 -46.00 35.90
C GLY A 249 -4.00 -46.26 37.12
N LEU A 250 -2.88 -45.53 37.25
CA LEU A 250 -2.02 -45.59 38.43
C LEU A 250 -2.71 -45.03 39.67
N ASN A 251 -3.47 -43.94 39.53
CA ASN A 251 -4.24 -43.37 40.64
C ASN A 251 -5.31 -44.35 41.14
N ASP A 252 -6.04 -45.01 40.24
CA ASP A 252 -7.02 -46.05 40.60
C ASP A 252 -6.34 -47.23 41.31
N ALA A 253 -5.16 -47.65 40.83
CA ALA A 253 -4.37 -48.70 41.46
C ALA A 253 -3.90 -48.30 42.87
N ILE A 254 -3.50 -47.04 43.07
CA ILE A 254 -3.14 -46.49 44.38
C ILE A 254 -4.35 -46.49 45.32
N GLU A 255 -5.51 -46.04 44.85
CA GLU A 255 -6.74 -46.02 45.66
C GLU A 255 -7.14 -47.44 46.10
N ASN A 256 -7.11 -48.40 45.18
CA ASN A 256 -7.40 -49.80 45.48
C ASN A 256 -6.39 -50.38 46.49
N ARG A 257 -5.09 -50.09 46.33
CA ARG A 257 -4.07 -50.51 47.30
C ARG A 257 -4.28 -49.88 48.68
N LYS A 258 -4.69 -48.62 48.75
CA LYS A 258 -5.04 -47.96 50.04
C LYS A 258 -6.18 -48.70 50.73
N LYS A 259 -7.27 -49.03 50.02
CA LYS A 259 -8.39 -49.82 50.56
C LYS A 259 -7.91 -51.18 51.07
N THR A 260 -7.09 -51.90 50.30
CA THR A 260 -6.52 -53.17 50.75
C THR A 260 -5.64 -53.02 51.99
N ILE A 261 -4.83 -51.95 52.08
CA ILE A 261 -4.02 -51.67 53.27
C ILE A 261 -4.91 -51.43 54.48
N GLU A 262 -5.98 -50.63 54.35
CA GLU A 262 -6.94 -50.38 55.43
C GLU A 262 -7.60 -51.67 55.92
N GLU A 263 -8.02 -52.56 55.01
CA GLU A 263 -8.55 -53.89 55.35
C GLU A 263 -7.53 -54.74 56.11
N LYS A 264 -6.26 -54.74 55.67
CA LYS A 264 -5.19 -55.47 56.35
C LYS A 264 -4.89 -54.91 57.72
N ILE A 265 -4.91 -53.58 57.90
CA ILE A 265 -4.75 -52.95 59.21
C ILE A 265 -5.88 -53.41 60.15
N LYS A 266 -7.14 -53.39 59.70
CA LYS A 266 -8.27 -53.89 60.49
C LYS A 266 -8.07 -55.35 60.90
N ALA A 267 -7.73 -56.21 59.93
CA ALA A 267 -7.47 -57.62 60.20
C ALA A 267 -6.32 -57.84 61.21
N VAL A 268 -5.24 -57.06 61.11
CA VAL A 268 -4.13 -57.11 62.08
C VAL A 268 -4.60 -56.66 63.46
N THR A 269 -5.39 -55.60 63.56
CA THR A 269 -5.91 -55.13 64.86
C THR A 269 -6.86 -56.15 65.51
N GLU A 270 -7.70 -56.82 64.73
CA GLU A 270 -8.57 -57.90 65.21
C GLU A 270 -7.73 -59.08 65.71
N LYS A 271 -6.71 -59.50 64.95
CA LYS A 271 -5.80 -60.57 65.37
C LYS A 271 -4.97 -60.20 66.60
N GLN A 272 -4.55 -58.94 66.74
CA GLN A 272 -3.87 -58.50 67.96
C GLN A 272 -4.80 -58.59 69.18
N ALA A 273 -6.07 -58.18 69.04
CA ALA A 273 -7.05 -58.32 70.12
C ALA A 273 -7.31 -59.80 70.50
N GLU A 274 -7.40 -60.70 69.51
CA GLU A 274 -7.49 -62.14 69.74
C GLU A 274 -6.26 -62.67 70.51
N VAL A 275 -5.06 -62.23 70.12
CA VAL A 275 -3.81 -62.61 70.81
C VAL A 275 -3.83 -62.13 72.26
N ASP A 276 -4.18 -60.86 72.52
CA ASP A 276 -4.24 -60.29 73.87
C ASP A 276 -5.26 -61.06 74.75
N GLU A 277 -6.39 -61.48 74.18
CA GLU A 277 -7.39 -62.30 74.88
C GLU A 277 -6.86 -63.71 75.21
N LEU A 278 -6.18 -64.34 74.24
CA LEU A 278 -5.54 -65.65 74.45
C LEU A 278 -4.42 -65.57 75.49
N GLU A 279 -3.64 -64.50 75.51
CA GLU A 279 -2.61 -64.27 76.53
C GLU A 279 -3.21 -64.14 77.93
N LYS A 280 -4.32 -63.41 78.09
CA LYS A 280 -5.07 -63.35 79.36
C LYS A 280 -5.57 -64.73 79.78
N LYS A 281 -6.23 -65.47 78.88
CA LYS A 281 -6.70 -66.84 79.15
C LYS A 281 -5.54 -67.76 79.55
N LEU A 282 -4.39 -67.64 78.88
CA LEU A 282 -3.20 -68.43 79.18
C LEU A 282 -2.59 -68.05 80.55
N ALA A 283 -2.62 -66.77 80.92
CA ALA A 283 -2.23 -66.32 82.26
C ALA A 283 -3.16 -66.87 83.35
N ASP A 284 -4.48 -66.84 83.13
CA ASP A 284 -5.47 -67.40 84.05
C ASP A 284 -5.32 -68.92 84.20
N LEU A 285 -5.15 -69.65 83.10
CA LEU A 285 -4.87 -71.08 83.13
C LEU A 285 -3.56 -71.39 83.86
N ARG A 286 -2.50 -70.62 83.65
CA ARG A 286 -1.24 -70.75 84.39
C ARG A 286 -1.45 -70.54 85.90
N ARG A 287 -2.26 -69.56 86.30
CA ARG A 287 -2.60 -69.32 87.71
C ARG A 287 -3.39 -70.48 88.29
N ALA A 288 -4.41 -70.96 87.58
CA ALA A 288 -5.22 -72.10 87.98
C ALA A 288 -4.39 -73.39 88.11
N CYS A 289 -3.44 -73.64 87.20
CA CYS A 289 -2.50 -74.74 87.31
C CYS A 289 -1.63 -74.61 88.56
N LYS A 290 -1.04 -73.43 88.83
CA LYS A 290 -0.26 -73.19 90.07
C LYS A 290 -1.09 -73.46 91.34
N GLU A 291 -2.32 -72.97 91.39
CA GLU A 291 -3.23 -73.20 92.53
C GLU A 291 -3.55 -74.70 92.70
N LYS A 292 -3.79 -75.42 91.60
CA LYS A 292 -4.01 -76.87 91.62
C LYS A 292 -2.75 -77.64 92.03
N ASP A 293 -1.57 -77.24 91.55
CA ASP A 293 -0.29 -77.86 91.93
C ASP A 293 0.01 -77.66 93.42
N GLU A 294 -0.30 -76.48 93.99
CA GLU A 294 -0.19 -76.25 95.43
C GLU A 294 -1.17 -77.11 96.23
N LYS A 295 -2.42 -77.24 95.78
CA LYS A 295 -3.40 -78.15 96.38
C LYS A 295 -2.94 -79.60 96.29
N LEU A 296 -2.42 -80.04 95.15
CA LEU A 296 -1.85 -81.37 94.97
C LEU A 296 -0.70 -81.63 95.93
N LYS A 297 0.23 -80.67 96.10
CA LYS A 297 1.31 -80.77 97.09
C LYS A 297 0.79 -80.88 98.52
N LYS A 298 -0.25 -80.12 98.89
CA LYS A 298 -0.88 -80.22 100.22
C LYS A 298 -1.54 -81.60 100.41
N MET A 299 -2.33 -82.05 99.44
CA MET A 299 -2.97 -83.37 99.47
C MET A 299 -1.96 -84.50 99.50
N GLN A 300 -0.83 -84.38 98.79
CA GLN A 300 0.28 -85.34 98.87
C GLN A 300 0.87 -85.39 100.28
N LYS A 301 1.16 -84.25 100.90
CA LYS A 301 1.64 -84.19 102.29
C LYS A 301 0.64 -84.82 103.27
N GLU A 302 -0.65 -84.54 103.12
CA GLU A 302 -1.70 -85.13 103.95
C GLU A 302 -1.82 -86.65 103.72
N THR A 303 -1.73 -87.10 102.47
CA THR A 303 -1.76 -88.52 102.11
C THR A 303 -0.57 -89.26 102.71
N ASP A 304 0.63 -88.68 102.62
CA ASP A 304 1.85 -89.23 103.22
C ASP A 304 1.76 -89.28 104.75
N ALA A 305 1.20 -88.24 105.39
CA ALA A 305 0.95 -88.21 106.83
C ALA A 305 -0.03 -89.31 107.25
N LYS A 306 -1.18 -89.43 106.57
CA LYS A 306 -2.14 -90.51 106.82
C LYS A 306 -1.56 -91.90 106.54
N ARG A 307 -0.66 -92.02 105.56
CA ARG A 307 0.03 -93.28 105.28
C ARG A 307 0.96 -93.67 106.44
N LYS A 308 1.71 -92.71 107.00
CA LYS A 308 2.51 -92.93 108.21
C LYS A 308 1.64 -93.33 109.40
N GLU A 309 0.55 -92.59 109.66
CA GLU A 309 -0.38 -92.90 110.75
C GLU A 309 -1.00 -94.31 110.58
N ARG A 310 -1.36 -94.69 109.34
CA ARG A 310 -1.84 -96.04 109.03
C ARG A 310 -0.78 -97.09 109.34
N GLN A 311 0.49 -96.84 109.01
CA GLN A 311 1.60 -97.76 109.26
C GLN A 311 1.87 -97.92 110.76
N GLU A 312 1.77 -96.84 111.53
CA GLU A 312 1.83 -96.86 113.00
C GLU A 312 0.67 -97.65 113.62
N LYS A 313 -0.57 -97.41 113.17
CA LYS A 313 -1.71 -98.21 113.64
C LYS A 313 -1.58 -99.68 113.24
N GLN A 314 -1.07 -99.97 112.05
CA GLN A 314 -0.86 -101.35 111.58
C GLN A 314 0.17 -102.09 112.44
N THR A 315 1.27 -101.43 112.81
CA THR A 315 2.28 -102.00 113.73
C THR A 315 1.72 -102.18 115.14
N ALA A 316 1.00 -101.19 115.67
CA ALA A 316 0.31 -101.33 116.95
C ALA A 316 -0.72 -102.49 116.96
N LEU A 317 -1.44 -102.67 115.85
CA LEU A 317 -2.40 -103.75 115.70
C LEU A 317 -1.68 -105.12 115.66
N GLN A 318 -0.55 -105.23 114.96
CA GLN A 318 0.28 -106.43 114.99
C GLN A 318 0.78 -106.78 116.41
N ASP A 319 1.20 -105.79 117.18
CA ASP A 319 1.66 -106.00 118.56
C ASP A 319 0.51 -106.45 119.49
N MET A 320 -0.68 -105.87 119.34
CA MET A 320 -1.88 -106.30 120.07
C MET A 320 -2.29 -107.72 119.69
N THR A 321 -2.24 -108.09 118.41
CA THR A 321 -2.51 -109.47 117.96
C THR A 321 -1.52 -110.47 118.57
N LYS A 322 -0.23 -110.14 118.63
CA LYS A 322 0.78 -110.98 119.29
C LYS A 322 0.51 -111.13 120.79
N ARG A 323 0.11 -110.06 121.48
CA ARG A 323 -0.30 -110.13 122.90
C ARG A 323 -1.52 -111.01 123.10
N GLN A 324 -2.51 -110.90 122.22
CA GLN A 324 -3.72 -111.70 122.26
C GLN A 324 -3.41 -113.20 122.07
N GLN A 325 -2.53 -113.54 121.12
CA GLN A 325 -2.05 -114.92 120.93
C GLN A 325 -1.38 -115.47 122.20
N ARG A 326 -0.48 -114.71 122.85
CA ARG A 326 0.15 -115.13 124.12
C ARG A 326 -0.89 -115.39 125.21
N CYS A 327 -1.87 -114.51 125.37
CA CYS A 327 -2.93 -114.71 126.37
C CYS A 327 -3.76 -115.98 126.11
N VAL A 328 -4.01 -116.31 124.84
CA VAL A 328 -4.73 -117.55 124.47
C VAL A 328 -3.87 -118.79 124.75
N GLU A 329 -2.58 -118.75 124.41
CA GLU A 329 -1.64 -119.84 124.70
C GLU A 329 -1.49 -120.08 126.21
N ASP A 330 -1.40 -119.01 127.00
CA ASP A 330 -1.33 -119.09 128.46
C ASP A 330 -2.64 -119.65 129.05
N ALA A 331 -3.80 -119.20 128.55
CA ALA A 331 -5.09 -119.74 128.97
C ALA A 331 -5.22 -121.25 128.69
N GLU A 332 -4.74 -121.73 127.53
CA GLU A 332 -4.74 -123.17 127.22
C GLU A 332 -3.78 -123.97 128.11
N LYS A 333 -2.61 -123.41 128.44
CA LYS A 333 -1.66 -124.06 129.38
C LYS A 333 -2.29 -124.26 130.75
N TYR A 334 -2.86 -123.19 131.33
CA TYR A 334 -3.48 -123.28 132.66
C TYR A 334 -4.70 -124.20 132.67
N LYS A 335 -5.49 -124.24 131.58
CA LYS A 335 -6.58 -125.19 131.44
C LYS A 335 -6.09 -126.65 131.47
N LYS A 336 -5.00 -126.95 130.77
CA LYS A 336 -4.40 -128.31 130.77
C LYS A 336 -3.78 -128.70 132.11
N GLU A 337 -3.25 -127.74 132.88
CA GLU A 337 -2.77 -127.99 134.25
C GLU A 337 -3.91 -128.27 135.22
N ALA A 338 -5.02 -127.51 135.12
CA ALA A 338 -6.22 -127.72 135.92
C ALA A 338 -6.84 -129.11 135.67
N ASP A 339 -6.95 -129.53 134.41
CA ASP A 339 -7.50 -130.85 134.05
C ASP A 339 -6.62 -132.03 134.54
N LYS A 340 -5.29 -131.84 134.63
CA LYS A 340 -4.37 -132.86 135.16
C LYS A 340 -4.47 -133.00 136.68
N LEU A 341 -4.69 -131.90 137.40
CA LEU A 341 -4.86 -131.90 138.86
C LEU A 341 -6.20 -132.53 139.28
N TYR A 342 -7.26 -132.32 138.49
CA TYR A 342 -8.58 -132.89 138.75
C TYR A 342 -8.59 -134.43 138.66
N LYS A 343 -7.91 -135.01 137.67
CA LYS A 343 -7.87 -136.46 137.45
C LYS A 343 -7.00 -137.24 138.45
N LYS A 344 -6.13 -136.58 139.21
CA LYS A 344 -5.16 -137.26 140.09
C LYS A 344 -5.70 -137.54 141.51
N ASN A 345 -6.78 -136.88 141.91
CA ASN A 345 -7.26 -136.84 143.31
C ASN A 345 -8.77 -137.16 143.45
N GLU A 346 -9.32 -137.99 142.56
CA GLU A 346 -10.77 -138.25 142.45
C GLU A 346 -11.40 -138.79 143.75
N LYS A 347 -10.70 -139.66 144.50
CA LYS A 347 -11.17 -140.17 145.81
C LYS A 347 -11.05 -139.18 146.97
N PHE A 348 -10.16 -138.18 146.87
CA PHE A 348 -9.98 -137.16 147.90
C PHE A 348 -11.04 -136.06 147.79
N PHE A 349 -11.46 -135.72 146.56
CA PHE A 349 -12.48 -134.70 146.33
C PHE A 349 -13.90 -135.16 146.70
N ASP A 350 -14.23 -136.46 146.63
CA ASP A 350 -15.54 -136.98 147.05
C ASP A 350 -15.70 -137.02 148.59
N ASP A 351 -14.65 -137.39 149.33
CA ASP A 351 -14.68 -137.40 150.81
C ASP A 351 -14.73 -135.98 151.41
N ILE A 352 -14.16 -134.97 150.74
CA ILE A 352 -14.17 -133.57 151.20
C ILE A 352 -15.46 -132.84 150.80
N LYS A 353 -16.14 -133.28 149.74
CA LYS A 353 -17.45 -132.74 149.32
C LYS A 353 -18.54 -132.96 150.39
N ALA A 354 -18.43 -134.03 151.18
CA ALA A 354 -19.34 -134.34 152.27
C ALA A 354 -19.07 -133.54 153.57
N LEU A 355 -17.88 -132.96 153.74
CA LEU A 355 -17.47 -132.19 154.94
C LEU A 355 -17.37 -130.66 154.70
N LEU A 356 -17.54 -130.19 153.47
CA LEU A 356 -17.55 -128.77 153.11
C LEU A 356 -18.88 -128.10 153.53
N GLY A 357 -18.80 -127.09 154.43
CA GLY A 357 -19.94 -126.24 154.77
C GLY A 357 -20.69 -126.59 156.07
N GLN A 358 -20.15 -127.47 156.93
CA GLN A 358 -20.70 -127.72 158.26
C GLN A 358 -20.19 -126.68 159.29
N LYS A 359 -21.14 -125.97 159.92
CA LYS A 359 -20.89 -124.90 160.90
C LYS A 359 -20.08 -125.39 162.10
N GLY A 360 -18.93 -124.75 162.37
CA GLY A 360 -18.08 -125.07 163.54
C GLY A 360 -16.98 -126.11 163.32
N SER A 361 -16.71 -126.51 162.07
CA SER A 361 -15.60 -127.38 161.67
C SER A 361 -14.47 -126.58 161.01
N ILE A 362 -13.26 -127.14 160.95
CA ILE A 362 -12.09 -126.62 160.19
C ILE A 362 -12.35 -126.45 158.67
N TYR A 363 -13.53 -126.85 158.18
CA TYR A 363 -14.00 -126.70 156.80
C TYR A 363 -15.26 -125.81 156.67
N ASP A 364 -15.45 -124.84 157.57
CA ASP A 364 -16.47 -123.78 157.48
C ASP A 364 -15.94 -122.53 156.78
N PHE A 365 -16.30 -122.34 155.50
CA PHE A 365 -15.89 -121.20 154.68
C PHE A 365 -17.02 -120.20 154.42
N THR A 366 -18.10 -120.24 155.20
CA THR A 366 -19.29 -119.39 154.98
C THR A 366 -19.07 -117.89 155.31
N GLY A 367 -17.86 -117.48 155.68
CA GLY A 367 -17.47 -116.10 155.99
C GLY A 367 -16.21 -115.56 155.29
N TYR A 368 -15.59 -116.30 154.36
CA TYR A 368 -14.44 -115.83 153.56
C TYR A 368 -14.90 -115.40 152.16
N THR A 369 -14.69 -114.12 151.82
CA THR A 369 -14.96 -113.54 150.49
C THR A 369 -13.69 -112.88 149.93
N ASP A 370 -13.56 -112.72 148.60
CA ASP A 370 -12.36 -112.18 147.93
C ASP A 370 -11.82 -110.89 148.59
N LYS A 371 -12.73 -110.01 149.06
CA LYS A 371 -12.38 -108.77 149.75
C LYS A 371 -11.70 -108.97 151.11
N THR A 372 -12.01 -110.04 151.84
CA THR A 372 -11.35 -110.38 153.11
C THR A 372 -10.00 -111.06 152.93
N ALA A 373 -9.78 -111.73 151.79
CA ALA A 373 -8.48 -112.29 151.42
C ALA A 373 -7.50 -111.20 150.94
N GLU A 374 -7.95 -110.24 150.13
CA GLU A 374 -7.14 -109.08 149.72
C GLU A 374 -6.68 -108.23 150.90
N ALA A 375 -7.54 -108.01 151.90
CA ALA A 375 -7.18 -107.26 153.10
C ALA A 375 -6.03 -107.92 153.88
N LYS A 376 -6.06 -109.26 154.02
CA LYS A 376 -5.05 -110.02 154.76
C LYS A 376 -3.74 -110.19 153.99
N ILE A 377 -3.81 -110.25 152.65
CA ILE A 377 -2.62 -110.24 151.78
C ILE A 377 -1.93 -108.87 151.83
N ASN A 378 -2.69 -107.77 151.87
CA ASN A 378 -2.10 -106.44 152.01
C ASN A 378 -1.44 -106.25 153.38
N GLU A 379 -2.05 -106.75 154.46
CA GLU A 379 -1.48 -106.71 155.82
C GLU A 379 -0.14 -107.48 155.91
N LEU A 380 -0.08 -108.71 155.39
CA LEU A 380 1.16 -109.51 155.36
C LEU A 380 2.26 -108.93 154.45
N ASN A 381 1.88 -108.24 153.36
CA ASN A 381 2.84 -107.56 152.49
C ASN A 381 3.42 -106.28 153.12
N GLU A 382 2.65 -105.58 153.96
CA GLU A 382 3.16 -104.46 154.76
C GLU A 382 4.12 -104.95 155.85
N GLU A 383 3.79 -106.07 156.52
CA GLU A 383 4.71 -106.71 157.48
C GLU A 383 6.02 -107.19 156.81
N MET A 384 5.95 -107.77 155.60
CA MET A 384 7.16 -108.11 154.84
C MET A 384 8.01 -106.89 154.48
N LYS A 385 7.40 -105.76 154.09
CA LYS A 385 8.12 -104.51 153.80
C LYS A 385 8.76 -103.89 155.05
N GLU A 386 8.18 -104.07 156.24
CA GLU A 386 8.80 -103.65 157.50
C GLU A 386 9.97 -104.54 157.91
N VAL A 387 9.87 -105.86 157.71
CA VAL A 387 10.97 -106.80 157.97
C VAL A 387 12.12 -106.60 156.99
N GLU A 388 11.85 -106.31 155.71
CA GLU A 388 12.89 -105.97 154.72
C GLU A 388 13.65 -104.68 155.04
N LYS A 389 13.05 -103.74 155.79
CA LYS A 389 13.72 -102.50 156.22
C LYS A 389 14.60 -102.68 157.46
N LYS A 390 14.38 -103.70 158.28
CA LYS A 390 15.13 -103.96 159.52
C LYS A 390 16.29 -104.97 159.33
N PHE A 391 16.48 -105.51 158.14
CA PHE A 391 17.53 -106.50 157.85
C PHE A 391 18.42 -106.09 156.66
N ASN A 392 19.72 -105.95 156.89
CA ASN A 392 20.67 -105.51 155.86
C ASN A 392 21.11 -106.71 154.98
N LYS A 393 20.67 -106.71 153.71
CA LYS A 393 20.86 -107.78 152.72
C LYS A 393 22.31 -108.06 152.31
N ASN A 394 23.29 -107.27 152.77
CA ASN A 394 24.72 -107.45 152.47
C ASN A 394 25.51 -108.29 153.51
N VAL A 395 24.89 -108.76 154.60
CA VAL A 395 25.57 -109.57 155.63
C VAL A 395 25.97 -110.96 155.11
N ILE A 396 25.21 -111.53 154.16
CA ILE A 396 25.52 -112.83 153.56
C ILE A 396 26.79 -112.76 152.71
N HIS A 397 27.00 -111.69 151.94
CA HIS A 397 28.21 -111.53 151.12
C HIS A 397 29.48 -111.27 151.95
N ILE A 398 29.35 -110.64 153.13
CA ILE A 398 30.48 -110.37 154.04
C ILE A 398 30.93 -111.67 154.76
N LEU A 399 30.00 -112.57 155.11
CA LEU A 399 30.30 -113.88 155.69
C LEU A 399 31.01 -114.81 154.70
N ASP A 400 30.55 -114.84 153.44
CA ASP A 400 31.13 -115.67 152.38
C ASP A 400 32.59 -115.25 152.06
N THR A 401 32.89 -113.95 152.17
CA THR A 401 34.24 -113.40 151.98
C THR A 401 35.17 -113.68 153.18
N ALA A 402 34.61 -113.85 154.39
CA ALA A 402 35.37 -114.17 155.59
C ALA A 402 35.72 -115.67 155.68
N GLU A 403 34.83 -116.56 155.27
CA GLU A 403 35.08 -118.01 155.23
C GLU A 403 36.15 -118.39 154.21
N GLN A 404 36.18 -117.74 153.03
CA GLN A 404 37.24 -117.97 152.04
C GLN A 404 38.64 -117.54 152.55
N ARG A 405 38.73 -116.57 153.48
CA ARG A 405 40.02 -116.14 154.06
C ARG A 405 40.55 -117.05 155.18
N VAL A 406 39.68 -117.81 155.87
CA VAL A 406 40.10 -118.70 156.96
C VAL A 406 40.57 -120.06 156.43
N SER A 407 39.97 -120.58 155.36
CA SER A 407 40.44 -121.82 154.73
C SER A 407 41.83 -121.72 154.07
N LEU A 408 42.26 -120.51 153.67
CA LEU A 408 43.58 -120.27 153.05
C LEU A 408 44.72 -120.02 154.06
N ARG A 409 44.47 -119.93 155.38
CA ARG A 409 45.50 -119.59 156.40
C ARG A 409 45.92 -120.74 157.32
N VAL A 410 45.33 -121.93 157.19
CA VAL A 410 45.72 -123.13 157.98
C VAL A 410 46.76 -124.02 157.24
N PHE A 411 47.15 -123.66 156.02
CA PHE A 411 48.11 -124.45 155.21
C PHE A 411 49.59 -124.00 155.28
N THR A 412 50.00 -123.07 156.16
CA THR A 412 51.41 -122.68 156.24
C THR A 412 51.89 -122.38 157.68
N GLY A 413 52.54 -123.38 158.29
CA GLY A 413 53.74 -123.15 159.09
C GLY A 413 53.72 -123.57 160.57
N ARG A 414 54.28 -124.78 160.81
CA ARG A 414 54.94 -125.35 162.01
C ARG A 414 54.31 -126.67 162.44
N ASP A 415 55.01 -127.74 162.80
CA ASP A 415 56.38 -128.24 162.64
C ASP A 415 56.32 -129.67 163.25
N ASN A 416 56.95 -130.65 162.59
CA ASN A 416 57.43 -131.95 163.11
C ASN A 416 56.80 -132.54 164.40
N PHE A 417 55.84 -133.46 164.20
CA PHE A 417 55.94 -134.90 164.52
C PHE A 417 54.95 -135.69 163.64
#